data_AF-A0A661ZEZ3-F1
#
_entry.id   AF-A0A661ZEZ3-F1
#
_cell.length_a   1.000
_cell.length_b   1.000
_cell.length_c   1.000
_cell.angle_alpha   90.00
_cell.angle_beta   90.00
_cell.angle_gamma   90.00
#
_symmetry.space_group_name_H-M   'P 1'
#
loop_
_entity.id
_entity.type
_entity.pdbx_description
1 polymer ?
#
loop_
_entity_poly.entity_id
_entity_poly.type
_entity_poly.pdbx_seq_one_letter_code
_entity_poly.pdbx_strand_id
1 'polypeptide(L)'
;MKYTTPKVTGIGGIFFRSKNPDEINYLRWSPFEEKTDYFNPSKKEFMINYRVQNIEGMVKKLKENGVTVVAEIETYEYGKFVHIMDPEGNKIELWEPVDSIFTETGGATTK
;
A
#
# COMPACT_ATOMS: atom_id res chain seq x y z
N MET A 1 -31.63 -22.02 -11.84
CA MET A 1 -30.28 -22.62 -11.83
C MET A 1 -29.70 -22.47 -10.43
N LYS A 2 -29.39 -23.57 -9.75
CA LYS A 2 -28.71 -23.54 -8.45
C LYS A 2 -27.21 -23.42 -8.71
N TYR A 3 -26.55 -22.42 -8.11
CA TYR A 3 -25.11 -22.26 -8.19
C TYR A 3 -24.43 -23.48 -7.53
N THR A 4 -23.87 -24.39 -8.33
CA THR A 4 -23.18 -25.60 -7.84
C THR A 4 -21.69 -25.36 -7.58
N THR A 5 -21.11 -24.28 -8.14
CA THR A 5 -19.73 -23.89 -7.90
C THR A 5 -19.67 -22.78 -6.84
N PRO A 6 -19.01 -23.01 -5.69
CA PRO A 6 -18.75 -21.97 -4.71
C PRO A 6 -17.96 -20.83 -5.36
N LYS A 7 -18.39 -19.58 -5.15
CA LYS A 7 -17.66 -18.38 -5.57
C LYS A 7 -17.62 -17.38 -4.43
N VAL A 8 -16.52 -16.65 -4.33
CA VAL A 8 -16.45 -15.46 -3.47
C VAL A 8 -17.40 -14.42 -4.05
N THR A 9 -18.34 -13.93 -3.24
CA THR A 9 -19.35 -12.94 -3.65
C THR A 9 -18.99 -11.52 -3.22
N GLY A 10 -17.95 -11.36 -2.42
CA GLY A 10 -17.45 -10.07 -1.97
C GLY A 10 -16.40 -10.22 -0.88
N ILE A 11 -15.69 -9.13 -0.62
CA ILE A 11 -14.88 -8.94 0.58
C ILE A 11 -15.76 -8.15 1.56
N GLY A 12 -15.74 -8.53 2.84
CA GLY A 12 -16.53 -7.91 3.92
C GLY A 12 -16.14 -6.47 4.30
N GLY A 13 -15.73 -5.68 3.32
CA GLY A 13 -15.55 -4.22 3.37
C GLY A 13 -14.31 -3.72 4.11
N ILE A 14 -13.58 -2.81 3.46
CA ILE A 14 -12.72 -1.83 4.12
C ILE A 14 -13.33 -0.47 3.78
N PHE A 15 -13.67 0.34 4.78
CA PHE A 15 -14.32 1.63 4.58
C PHE A 15 -13.34 2.77 4.87
N PHE A 16 -13.05 3.58 3.85
CA PHE A 16 -12.36 4.86 4.00
C PHE A 16 -13.34 6.00 3.74
N ARG A 17 -13.25 7.09 4.52
CA ARG A 17 -14.01 8.30 4.22
C ARG A 17 -13.21 9.14 3.23
N SER A 18 -13.83 9.49 2.10
CA SER A 18 -13.24 10.47 1.20
C SER A 18 -13.63 11.89 1.62
N LYS A 19 -12.68 12.81 1.58
CA LYS A 19 -12.97 14.25 1.69
C LYS A 19 -13.50 14.81 0.36
N ASN A 20 -13.02 14.27 -0.76
CA ASN A 20 -13.45 14.64 -2.10
C ASN A 20 -13.96 13.38 -2.84
N PRO A 21 -15.28 13.17 -2.93
CA PRO A 21 -15.84 11.96 -3.54
C PRO A 21 -15.62 11.89 -5.07
N ASP A 22 -15.30 13.02 -5.71
CA ASP A 22 -15.06 13.08 -7.16
C ASP A 22 -13.60 12.69 -7.51
N GLU A 23 -12.70 12.66 -6.53
CA GLU A 23 -11.33 12.19 -6.72
C GLU A 23 -11.26 10.66 -6.70
N ILE A 24 -10.82 10.09 -7.82
CA ILE A 24 -10.58 8.65 -7.93
C ILE A 24 -9.34 8.30 -7.10
N ASN A 25 -9.53 7.43 -6.12
CA ASN A 25 -8.47 6.83 -5.33
C ASN A 25 -8.43 5.32 -5.58
N TYR A 26 -7.25 4.72 -5.42
CA TYR A 26 -7.04 3.30 -5.72
C TYR A 26 -6.77 2.52 -4.44
N LEU A 27 -7.51 1.42 -4.27
CA LEU A 27 -7.15 0.33 -3.36
C LEU A 27 -6.52 -0.78 -4.20
N ARG A 28 -5.28 -1.16 -3.90
CA ARG A 28 -4.58 -2.23 -4.60
C ARG A 28 -4.42 -3.44 -3.68
N TRP A 29 -4.75 -4.61 -4.21
CA TRP A 29 -4.38 -5.90 -3.65
C TRP A 29 -3.61 -6.66 -4.72
N SER A 30 -2.43 -7.17 -4.40
CA SER A 30 -1.60 -7.86 -5.37
C SER A 30 -0.91 -9.04 -4.71
N PRO A 31 -0.88 -10.22 -5.36
CA PRO A 31 -0.12 -11.34 -4.86
C PRO A 31 1.38 -11.08 -5.03
N PHE A 32 2.18 -11.76 -4.22
CA PHE A 32 3.61 -11.89 -4.42
C PHE A 32 3.93 -13.33 -4.83
N GLU A 33 5.13 -13.55 -5.37
CA GLU A 33 5.63 -14.90 -5.60
C GLU A 33 5.71 -15.67 -4.27
N GLU A 34 5.43 -16.98 -4.32
CA GLU A 34 5.49 -17.87 -3.15
C GLU A 34 6.83 -17.78 -2.43
N LYS A 35 7.91 -17.62 -3.19
CA LYS A 35 9.28 -17.46 -2.69
C LYS A 35 9.74 -16.03 -2.93
N THR A 36 9.37 -15.13 -2.02
CA THR A 36 9.85 -13.75 -2.02
C THR A 36 10.56 -13.43 -0.70
N ASP A 37 11.59 -12.61 -0.77
CA ASP A 37 12.26 -12.00 0.39
C ASP A 37 11.76 -10.58 0.66
N TYR A 38 10.78 -10.10 -0.11
CA TYR A 38 10.32 -8.72 -0.10
C TYR A 38 9.79 -8.26 1.28
N PHE A 39 9.23 -9.17 2.06
CA PHE A 39 8.71 -8.87 3.39
C PHE A 39 9.80 -8.81 4.47
N ASN A 40 11.02 -9.28 4.20
CA ASN A 40 12.10 -9.23 5.17
C ASN A 40 12.38 -7.79 5.63
N PRO A 41 12.62 -7.55 6.94
CA PRO A 41 12.85 -8.54 8.01
C PRO A 41 11.58 -9.00 8.75
N SER A 42 10.38 -8.67 8.26
CA SER A 42 9.11 -9.18 8.82
C SER A 42 9.02 -10.70 8.67
N LYS A 43 8.38 -11.35 9.64
CA LYS A 43 8.02 -12.77 9.56
C LYS A 43 6.62 -13.01 8.97
N LYS A 44 5.91 -11.93 8.59
CA LYS A 44 4.60 -12.02 7.96
C LYS A 44 4.76 -12.27 6.46
N GLU A 45 3.84 -13.04 5.91
CA GLU A 45 3.74 -13.32 4.47
C GLU A 45 2.94 -12.24 3.71
N PHE A 46 2.79 -11.07 4.33
CA PHE A 46 2.12 -9.91 3.76
C PHE A 46 2.71 -8.61 4.32
N MET A 47 2.38 -7.52 3.64
CA MET A 47 2.68 -6.16 4.06
C MET A 47 1.47 -5.27 3.75
N ILE A 48 1.27 -4.24 4.58
CA ILE A 48 0.30 -3.19 4.28
C ILE A 48 1.04 -2.01 3.66
N ASN A 49 0.52 -1.52 2.53
CA ASN A 49 0.96 -0.29 1.88
C ASN A 49 0.00 0.85 2.24
N TYR A 50 0.51 1.89 2.90
CA TYR A 50 -0.25 3.09 3.21
C TYR A 50 0.14 4.24 2.30
N ARG A 51 -0.87 4.87 1.69
CA ARG A 51 -0.70 6.15 1.01
C ARG A 51 -0.51 7.27 2.04
N VAL A 52 0.52 8.07 1.87
CA VAL A 52 0.86 9.20 2.75
C VAL A 52 1.07 10.47 1.95
N GLN A 53 1.00 11.61 2.64
CA GLN A 53 1.39 12.92 2.11
C GLN A 53 2.66 13.38 2.84
N ASN A 54 3.56 14.06 2.14
CA ASN A 54 4.84 14.53 2.65
C ASN A 54 5.64 13.40 3.33
N ILE A 55 6.09 12.44 2.53
CA ILE A 55 6.78 11.24 3.01
C ILE A 55 8.07 11.57 3.77
N GLU A 56 8.77 12.63 3.38
CA GLU A 56 9.99 13.09 4.04
C GLU A 56 9.68 13.62 5.45
N GLY A 57 8.64 14.44 5.59
CA GLY A 57 8.17 14.91 6.89
C GLY A 57 7.64 13.77 7.75
N MET A 58 6.93 12.81 7.16
CA MET A 58 6.48 11.60 7.85
C MET A 58 7.65 10.78 8.39
N VAL A 59 8.65 10.49 7.55
CA VAL A 59 9.86 9.75 7.95
C VAL A 59 10.60 10.46 9.08
N LYS A 60 10.74 11.80 9.00
CA LYS A 60 11.33 12.58 10.10
C LYS A 60 10.56 12.37 11.40
N LYS A 61 9.24 12.52 11.38
CA LYS A 61 8.38 12.34 12.57
C LYS A 61 8.46 10.91 13.11
N LEU A 62 8.45 9.91 12.23
CA LEU A 62 8.56 8.50 12.63
C LEU A 62 9.90 8.23 13.34
N LYS A 63 11.01 8.72 12.80
CA LYS A 63 12.33 8.63 13.44
C LYS A 63 12.36 9.32 14.81
N GLU A 64 11.78 10.51 14.94
CA GLU A 64 11.65 11.22 16.23
C GLU A 64 10.85 10.42 17.27
N ASN A 65 9.91 9.57 16.82
CA ASN A 65 9.12 8.69 17.68
C ASN A 65 9.76 7.30 17.88
N GLY A 66 11.01 7.09 17.45
CA GLY A 66 11.73 5.84 17.64
C GLY A 66 11.30 4.70 16.71
N VAL A 67 10.57 5.00 15.63
CA VAL A 67 10.19 4.00 14.62
C VAL A 67 11.40 3.65 13.75
N THR A 68 11.63 2.35 13.55
CA THR A 68 12.71 1.86 12.70
C THR A 68 12.36 2.05 11.24
N VAL A 69 13.17 2.81 10.53
CA VAL A 69 13.10 2.95 9.07
C VAL A 69 14.07 1.95 8.45
N VAL A 70 13.57 1.09 7.57
CA VAL A 70 14.29 -0.08 7.02
C VAL A 70 15.24 0.31 5.89
N ALA A 71 14.85 1.28 5.07
CA ALA A 71 15.61 1.75 3.91
C ALA A 71 15.43 3.27 3.72
N GLU A 72 16.29 3.87 2.90
CA GLU A 72 16.12 5.26 2.49
C GLU A 72 14.89 5.43 1.58
N ILE A 73 14.47 6.68 1.36
CA ILE A 73 13.33 6.98 0.51
C ILE A 73 13.73 6.73 -0.94
N GLU A 74 13.03 5.81 -1.60
CA GLU A 74 13.19 5.54 -3.03
C GLU A 74 12.25 6.46 -3.81
N THR A 75 12.75 7.09 -4.87
CA THR A 75 11.99 8.05 -5.68
C THR A 75 11.89 7.56 -7.12
N TYR A 76 10.65 7.54 -7.64
CA TYR A 76 10.32 7.21 -9.01
C TYR A 76 9.42 8.29 -9.61
N GLU A 77 9.23 8.27 -10.93
CA GLU A 77 8.34 9.21 -11.63
C GLU A 77 6.88 9.14 -11.14
N TYR A 78 6.46 7.98 -10.63
CA TYR A 78 5.11 7.73 -10.12
C TYR A 78 4.97 7.88 -8.60
N GLY A 79 6.02 8.23 -7.87
CA GLY A 79 5.95 8.48 -6.42
C GLY A 79 7.20 8.10 -5.64
N LYS A 80 7.10 8.26 -4.32
CA LYS A 80 8.15 7.97 -3.34
C LYS A 80 7.74 6.84 -2.41
N PHE A 81 8.69 5.98 -2.05
CA PHE A 81 8.45 4.81 -1.21
C PHE A 81 9.43 4.76 -0.05
N VAL A 82 8.98 4.25 1.08
CA VAL A 82 9.85 3.93 2.22
C VAL A 82 9.25 2.78 3.03
N HIS A 83 10.11 1.96 3.60
CA HIS A 83 9.72 0.85 4.46
C HIS A 83 10.04 1.15 5.92
N ILE A 84 9.12 0.81 6.82
CA ILE A 84 9.28 0.92 8.26
C ILE A 84 8.98 -0.41 8.96
N MET A 85 9.45 -0.56 10.19
CA MET A 85 9.00 -1.61 11.10
C MET A 85 8.05 -1.02 12.13
N ASP A 86 6.89 -1.64 12.29
CA ASP A 86 6.02 -1.33 13.42
C ASP A 86 6.52 -1.98 14.72
N PRO A 87 5.94 -1.62 15.88
CA PRO A 87 6.34 -2.20 17.17
C PRO A 87 6.13 -3.71 17.31
N GLU A 88 5.30 -4.32 16.46
CA GLU A 88 5.03 -5.76 16.45
C GLU A 88 5.99 -6.54 15.52
N GLY A 89 6.90 -5.83 14.85
CA GLY A 89 7.86 -6.41 13.90
C GLY A 89 7.27 -6.68 12.52
N ASN A 90 6.15 -6.05 12.16
CA ASN A 90 5.63 -6.08 10.80
C ASN A 90 6.35 -5.00 9.96
N LYS A 91 6.74 -5.38 8.74
CA LYS A 91 7.19 -4.43 7.72
C LYS A 91 5.97 -3.75 7.12
N ILE A 92 6.01 -2.43 7.02
CA ILE A 92 4.99 -1.58 6.42
C ILE A 92 5.64 -0.76 5.32
N GLU A 93 4.94 -0.62 4.19
CA GLU A 93 5.35 0.30 3.12
C GLU A 93 4.52 1.58 3.22
N LEU A 94 5.20 2.72 3.11
CA LEU A 94 4.58 4.01 2.93
C LEU A 94 4.86 4.48 1.51
N TRP A 95 3.82 5.02 0.88
CA TRP A 95 3.88 5.49 -0.49
C TRP A 95 3.29 6.89 -0.61
N GLU A 96 4.06 7.84 -1.13
CA GLU A 96 3.56 9.14 -1.57
C GLU A 96 3.43 9.13 -3.10
N PRO A 97 2.21 8.99 -3.64
CA PRO A 97 1.96 8.89 -5.08
C PRO A 97 2.06 10.24 -5.78
N VAL A 98 2.36 10.21 -7.08
CA VAL A 98 2.06 11.30 -8.00
C VAL A 98 0.75 10.98 -8.71
N ASP A 99 -0.37 11.49 -8.18
CA ASP A 99 -1.72 11.06 -8.60
C ASP A 99 -2.05 11.34 -10.07
N SER A 100 -1.48 12.41 -10.64
CA SER A 100 -1.69 12.75 -12.06
C SER A 100 -1.27 11.60 -12.99
N ILE A 101 -0.19 10.89 -12.65
CA ILE A 101 0.29 9.75 -13.42
C ILE A 101 -0.74 8.62 -13.44
N PHE A 102 -1.40 8.35 -12.31
CA PHE A 102 -2.40 7.27 -12.19
C PHE A 102 -3.73 7.62 -12.83
N THR A 103 -4.16 8.89 -12.76
CA THR A 103 -5.36 9.35 -13.47
C THR A 103 -5.19 9.31 -14.98
N GLU A 104 -3.98 9.58 -15.49
CA GLU A 104 -3.67 9.55 -16.92
C GLU A 104 -3.44 8.13 -17.45
N THR A 105 -2.88 7.21 -16.64
CA THR A 105 -2.58 5.85 -17.11
C THR A 105 -3.81 5.01 -17.39
N GLY A 106 -5.01 5.40 -16.89
CA GLY A 106 -6.30 4.82 -17.30
C GLY A 106 -6.29 3.29 -17.43
N GLY A 107 -5.47 2.62 -16.62
CA GLY A 107 -5.04 1.26 -16.91
C GLY A 107 -6.26 0.36 -16.94
N ALA A 108 -6.41 -0.44 -17.99
CA ALA A 108 -7.54 -1.34 -18.15
C ALA A 108 -7.73 -2.15 -16.85
N THR A 109 -8.76 -1.80 -16.09
CA THR A 109 -9.16 -2.61 -14.95
C THR A 109 -9.69 -3.92 -15.51
N THR A 110 -9.22 -5.06 -15.00
CA THR A 110 -9.75 -6.38 -15.33
C THR A 110 -11.21 -6.46 -14.85
N LYS A 111 -12.13 -5.87 -15.61
CA LYS A 111 -13.55 -6.22 -15.58
C LYS A 111 -13.73 -7.52 -16.36
#